data_AF-K0B826-F1
#
_entry.id   AF-K0B826-F1
#
_cell.length_a   1.000
_cell.length_b   1.000
_cell.length_c   1.000
_cell.angle_alpha   90.00
_cell.angle_beta   90.00
_cell.angle_gamma   90.00
#
_symmetry.space_group_name_H-M   'P 1'
#
loop_
_entity.id
_entity.type
_entity.pdbx_description
1 polymer ?
#
loop_
_entity_poly.entity_id
_entity_poly.type
_entity_poly.pdbx_seq_one_letter_code
_entity_poly.pdbx_strand_id
1 'polypeptide(L)' 'MAEAGMAAFGAAAGVAIALAVVCFALRGKGHPEPLD' A
#
# COMPACT_ATOMS: atom_id res chain seq x y z
N MET A 1 26.67 6.70 -5.53
CA MET A 1 25.52 7.44 -4.96
C MET A 1 24.29 7.44 -5.89
N ALA A 2 24.44 7.65 -7.21
CA ALA A 2 23.31 7.62 -8.15
C ALA A 2 22.50 6.31 -8.16
N GLU A 3 23.17 5.15 -8.03
CA GLU A 3 22.51 3.84 -7.95
C GLU A 3 21.64 3.68 -6.71
N ALA A 4 22.07 4.23 -5.56
CA ALA A 4 21.28 4.22 -4.34
C ALA A 4 20.00 5.06 -4.49
N GLY A 5 20.07 6.18 -5.22
CA GLY A 5 18.90 7.00 -5.55
C GLY A 5 17.89 6.27 -6.44
N MET A 6 18.36 5.58 -7.48
CA MET A 6 17.47 4.78 -8.34
C MET A 6 16.86 3.59 -7.60
N ALA A 7 17.64 2.91 -6.75
CA ALA A 7 17.14 1.82 -5.92
C ALA A 7 16.08 2.30 -4.92
N ALA A 8 16.31 3.45 -4.26
CA ALA A 8 15.34 4.04 -3.34
C ALA A 8 14.05 4.48 -4.06
N PHE A 9 14.16 5.05 -5.26
CA PHE A 9 13.01 5.44 -6.06
C PHE A 9 12.18 4.22 -6.49
N GLY A 10 12.84 3.17 -6.99
CA GLY A 10 12.17 1.91 -7.35
C GLY A 10 11.48 1.26 -6.14
N ALA A 11 12.13 1.27 -4.98
CA ALA A 11 11.54 0.77 -3.73
C ALA A 11 10.29 1.57 -3.32
N ALA A 12 10.35 2.91 -3.39
CA ALA A 12 9.21 3.77 -3.07
C ALA A 12 8.03 3.52 -4.01
N ALA A 13 8.29 3.38 -5.31
CA ALA A 13 7.25 3.06 -6.31
C ALA A 13 6.60 1.69 -6.03
N GLY A 14 7.40 0.67 -5.70
CA GLY A 14 6.90 -0.65 -5.33
C GLY A 14 6.01 -0.63 -4.09
N VAL A 15 6.41 0.09 -3.05
CA VAL A 15 5.62 0.26 -1.82
C VAL A 15 4.30 0.99 -2.11
N ALA A 16 4.32 2.04 -2.92
CA ALA A 16 3.11 2.78 -3.28
C ALA A 16 2.08 1.90 -4.01
N ILE A 17 2.54 1.04 -4.93
CA ILE A 17 1.68 0.07 -5.63
C ILE A 17 1.10 -0.95 -4.64
N ALA A 18 1.92 -1.52 -3.77
CA ALA A 18 1.47 -2.47 -2.76
C ALA A 18 0.40 -1.85 -1.84
N LEU A 19 0.60 -0.61 -1.39
CA LEU A 19 -0.39 0.12 -0.60
C LEU A 19 -1.69 0.36 -1.36
N ALA A 20 -1.63 0.72 -2.65
CA ALA A 20 -2.83 0.89 -3.46
C ALA A 20 -3.66 -0.40 -3.54
N VAL A 21 -3.01 -1.56 -3.73
CA VAL A 21 -3.66 -2.87 -3.74
C VAL A 21 -4.30 -3.18 -2.39
N VAL A 22 -3.58 -2.97 -1.28
CA VAL A 22 -4.10 -3.21 0.08
C VAL A 22 -5.29 -2.31 0.37
N CYS A 23 -5.19 -1.01 0.09
CA CYS A 23 -6.29 -0.06 0.28
C CYS A 23 -7.53 -0.45 -0.54
N PHE A 24 -7.34 -0.92 -1.77
CA PHE A 24 -8.44 -1.39 -2.61
C PHE A 24 -9.04 -2.70 -2.07
N ALA A 25 -8.22 -3.66 -1.66
CA ALA A 25 -8.67 -4.95 -1.13
C ALA A 25 -9.42 -4.80 0.22
N LEU A 26 -9.05 -3.79 1.01
CA LEU A 26 -9.70 -3.46 2.28
C LEU A 26 -10.87 -2.48 2.09
N ARG A 27 -11.05 -1.90 0.89
CA ARG A 27 -12.16 -0.99 0.60
C ARG A 27 -13.49 -1.72 0.79
N GLY A 28 -14.31 -1.22 1.70
CA GLY A 28 -15.64 -1.80 1.99
C GLY A 28 -15.60 -2.97 2.98
N LYS A 29 -14.42 -3.40 3.45
CA LYS A 29 -14.30 -4.32 4.59
C LYS A 29 -14.38 -3.54 5.90
N GLY A 30 -15.51 -2.87 6.10
CA GLY A 30 -15.89 -2.35 7.41
C GLY A 30 -16.41 -3.52 8.24
N HIS A 31 -15.76 -3.81 9.36
CA HIS A 31 -16.29 -4.74 10.35
C HIS A 31 -17.75 -4.31 10.65
N PRO A 32 -18.75 -5.18 10.40
CA PRO A 32 -20.08 -4.89 10.91
C PRO A 32 -19.93 -4.77 12.43
N GLU A 33 -20.32 -3.63 12.99
CA GLU A 33 -20.51 -3.50 14.44
C GLU A 33 -21.44 -4.65 14.86
N PRO A 34 -21.14 -5.38 15.95
CA PRO A 34 -22.07 -6.37 16.48
C PRO A 34 -23.42 -5.69 16.68
N LEU A 35 -24.43 -6.16 15.96
CA LEU A 35 -25.81 -5.71 16.14
C LEU A 35 -26.36 -6.37 17.42
N ASP A 36 -25.91 -5.87 18.57
CA ASP A 36 -26.58 -6.09 19.87
C ASP A 36 -27.53 -4.94 20.18
#